data_AF-A0A955J386-F1
#
_entry.id   AF-A0A955J386-F1
#
_cell.length_a   1.000
_cell.length_b   1.000
_cell.length_c   1.000
_cell.angle_alpha   90.00
_cell.angle_beta   90.00
_cell.angle_gamma   90.00
#
_symmetry.space_group_name_H-M   'P 1'
#
loop_
_entity.id
_entity.type
_entity.pdbx_description
1 polymer ?
#
loop_
_entity_poly.entity_id
_entity_poly.type
_entity_poly.pdbx_seq_one_letter_code
_entity_poly.pdbx_strand_id
1 'polypeptide(L)'
;MVLMINRGERMLDTEFRGGTEITLQLREVSEGSEERLTLSRAEVAERLEQIYKNTDDADLGQLDAATIVVVNPESDGTSSTFKIKTTVTDDPQAPGAVRKLTSAVGDAFGDVVKSSPAITFTGSDAEDVTLAPVSEILDPVLGKNIGRPDVGNDVGPFVDGVAIVMQDIQPRSTEADLVQRIRAKRQLPDFSNSLTRRSDLKVLDTEDGFVTNAVLVVRDAAYDPIADEEQWRTELAQQEWDLVRAALTEPTDLVGSQEFSPVIAASFRAKATVAVVISFMLIMIYIWVRFGSVRYSLAALIALVHDVIIALGLIAMAEVLYDQFPGLERWGLLPYKINLGLVAAVLTIIGYSLNDT
;
A
#
# COMPACT_ATOMS: atom_id res chain seq x y z
N MET A 1 -15.96 22.82 21.73
CA MET A 1 -15.52 23.45 20.47
C MET A 1 -13.99 23.52 20.34
N VAL A 2 -13.24 24.01 21.35
CA VAL A 2 -11.75 24.06 21.33
C VAL A 2 -11.09 22.67 21.24
N LEU A 3 -11.67 21.65 21.88
CA LEU A 3 -11.21 20.25 21.79
C LEU A 3 -11.40 19.63 20.38
N MET A 4 -12.37 20.13 19.61
CA MET A 4 -12.63 19.70 18.22
C MET A 4 -11.70 20.37 17.21
N ILE A 5 -11.32 21.63 17.45
CA ILE A 5 -10.42 22.37 16.55
C ILE A 5 -8.99 21.84 16.65
N ASN A 6 -8.52 21.52 17.86
CA ASN A 6 -7.15 21.00 18.06
C ASN A 6 -7.00 19.52 17.66
N ARG A 7 -8.08 18.72 17.70
CA ARG A 7 -8.13 17.39 17.07
C ARG A 7 -8.43 17.43 15.57
N GLY A 8 -8.83 18.58 15.01
CA GLY A 8 -9.19 18.71 13.60
C GLY A 8 -8.06 18.34 12.64
N GLU A 9 -6.79 18.56 13.01
CA GLU A 9 -5.66 18.08 12.23
C GLU A 9 -5.49 16.56 12.33
N ARG A 10 -5.89 15.91 13.44
CA ARG A 10 -5.82 14.45 13.61
C ARG A 10 -6.93 13.71 12.84
N MET A 11 -8.03 14.40 12.55
CA MET A 11 -9.16 13.90 11.74
C MET A 11 -8.79 13.71 10.26
N LEU A 12 -7.77 14.40 9.75
CA LEU A 12 -7.32 14.24 8.37
C LEU A 12 -6.47 12.97 8.24
N ASP A 13 -6.77 12.16 7.23
CA ASP A 13 -6.01 10.95 6.93
C ASP A 13 -4.62 11.27 6.36
N THR A 14 -3.73 10.27 6.29
CA THR A 14 -2.38 10.39 5.73
C THR A 14 -2.39 10.94 4.29
N GLU A 15 -3.44 10.69 3.52
CA GLU A 15 -3.68 11.26 2.19
C GLU A 15 -3.70 12.80 2.15
N PHE A 16 -4.10 13.46 3.25
CA PHE A 16 -4.21 14.93 3.33
C PHE A 16 -3.13 15.60 4.18
N ARG A 17 -2.39 14.82 4.97
CA ARG A 17 -1.33 15.32 5.87
C ARG A 17 0.08 14.93 5.43
N GLY A 18 0.19 13.90 4.61
CA GLY A 18 1.41 13.12 4.47
C GLY A 18 1.52 12.10 5.60
N GLY A 19 2.20 10.99 5.36
CA GLY A 19 2.42 9.94 6.34
C GLY A 19 2.62 8.57 5.72
N THR A 20 2.83 7.58 6.58
CA THR A 20 3.00 6.18 6.18
C THR A 20 1.85 5.34 6.73
N GLU A 21 1.24 4.53 5.86
CA GLU A 21 0.32 3.46 6.22
C GLU A 21 1.06 2.13 6.18
N ILE A 22 1.12 1.43 7.31
CA ILE A 22 1.67 0.09 7.42
C ILE A 22 0.52 -0.90 7.53
N THR A 23 0.45 -1.86 6.60
CA THR A 23 -0.48 -2.99 6.64
C THR A 23 0.21 -4.17 7.31
N LEU A 24 -0.29 -4.52 8.50
CA LEU A 24 0.10 -5.69 9.26
C LEU A 24 -0.85 -6.83 8.91
N GLN A 25 -0.33 -7.92 8.36
CA GLN A 25 -1.09 -9.13 8.11
C GLN A 25 -0.50 -10.27 8.93
N LEU A 26 -1.33 -10.83 9.81
CA LEU A 26 -0.92 -11.91 10.70
C LEU A 26 -0.82 -13.23 9.92
N ARG A 27 0.13 -14.06 10.32
CA ARG A 27 0.39 -15.35 9.70
C ARG A 27 -0.75 -16.34 9.92
N GLU A 28 -0.78 -17.37 9.08
CA GLU A 28 -1.67 -18.51 9.25
C GLU A 28 -1.34 -19.28 10.54
N VAL A 29 -2.35 -19.88 11.16
CA VAL A 29 -2.17 -20.72 12.35
C VAL A 29 -1.24 -21.90 12.02
N SER A 30 -1.39 -22.44 10.82
CA SER A 30 -0.51 -23.45 10.21
C SER A 30 -0.29 -23.14 8.74
N GLU A 31 0.88 -23.50 8.20
CA GLU A 31 1.22 -23.24 6.80
C GLU A 31 0.21 -23.91 5.85
N GLY A 32 -0.52 -23.10 5.08
CA GLY A 32 -1.57 -23.56 4.16
C GLY A 32 -2.97 -23.66 4.76
N SER A 33 -3.20 -23.19 6.01
CA SER A 33 -4.56 -23.10 6.56
C SER A 33 -5.23 -21.78 6.22
N GLU A 34 -6.54 -21.83 5.92
CA GLU A 34 -7.35 -20.60 5.78
C GLU A 34 -7.47 -19.82 7.11
N GLU A 35 -7.27 -20.49 8.24
CA GLU A 35 -7.29 -19.89 9.57
C GLU A 35 -6.01 -19.10 9.86
N ARG A 36 -6.16 -17.87 10.32
CA ARG A 36 -5.06 -16.96 10.63
C ARG A 36 -5.01 -16.64 12.11
N LEU A 37 -3.81 -16.32 12.59
CA LEU A 37 -3.68 -15.69 13.88
C LEU A 37 -4.46 -14.38 13.88
N THR A 38 -5.08 -14.11 15.03
CA THR A 38 -5.79 -12.87 15.28
C THR A 38 -5.23 -12.23 16.53
N LEU A 39 -5.28 -10.90 16.57
CA LEU A 39 -4.96 -10.11 17.76
C LEU A 39 -6.10 -9.15 18.04
N SER A 40 -6.21 -8.68 19.27
CA SER A 40 -7.02 -7.50 19.60
C SER A 40 -6.29 -6.22 19.22
N ARG A 41 -7.03 -5.14 18.97
CA ARG A 41 -6.44 -3.81 18.77
C ARG A 41 -5.58 -3.39 19.97
N ALA A 42 -5.96 -3.78 21.19
CA ALA A 42 -5.24 -3.44 22.41
C ALA A 42 -3.85 -4.08 22.44
N GLU A 43 -3.73 -5.36 22.05
CA GLU A 43 -2.43 -6.05 21.96
C GLU A 43 -1.53 -5.43 20.88
N VAL A 44 -2.10 -5.04 19.74
CA VAL A 44 -1.37 -4.30 18.70
C VAL A 44 -0.88 -2.96 19.24
N ALA A 45 -1.72 -2.22 19.97
CA ALA A 45 -1.36 -0.93 20.56
C ALA A 45 -0.25 -1.07 21.61
N GLU A 46 -0.31 -2.08 22.46
CA GLU A 46 0.71 -2.35 23.48
C GLU A 46 2.06 -2.69 22.85
N ARG A 47 2.08 -3.50 21.79
CA ARG A 47 3.31 -3.82 21.06
C ARG A 47 3.92 -2.58 20.39
N LEU A 48 3.10 -1.73 19.77
CA LEU A 48 3.58 -0.46 19.19
C LEU A 48 4.08 0.50 20.27
N GLU A 49 3.44 0.52 21.44
CA GLU A 49 3.86 1.33 22.57
C GLU A 49 5.25 0.96 23.09
N GLN A 50 5.60 -0.32 23.06
CA GLN A 50 6.94 -0.77 23.42
C GLN A 50 8.01 -0.25 22.45
N ILE A 51 7.68 0.01 21.18
CA ILE A 51 8.64 0.54 20.20
C ILE A 51 9.07 1.95 20.60
N TYR A 52 8.11 2.86 20.77
CA TYR A 52 8.44 4.28 20.99
C TYR A 52 8.83 4.60 22.44
N LYS A 53 8.47 3.75 23.42
CA LYS A 53 8.94 3.91 24.81
C LYS A 53 10.40 3.50 25.01
N ASN A 54 10.92 2.61 24.16
CA ASN A 54 12.25 2.03 24.31
C ASN A 54 13.28 2.63 23.35
N THR A 55 12.97 3.77 22.71
CA THR A 55 13.84 4.43 21.75
C THR A 55 13.91 5.94 21.99
N ASP A 56 15.07 6.52 21.70
CA ASP A 56 15.27 7.98 21.65
C ASP A 56 15.13 8.52 20.22
N ASP A 57 14.80 7.66 19.23
CA ASP A 57 14.63 8.05 17.82
C ASP A 57 13.33 8.85 17.64
N ALA A 58 13.46 10.07 17.13
CA ALA A 58 12.35 10.99 16.94
C ALA A 58 11.32 10.51 15.90
N ASP A 59 11.73 9.73 14.90
CA ASP A 59 10.82 9.18 13.88
C ASP A 59 9.96 8.07 14.50
N LEU A 60 10.57 7.19 15.29
CA LEU A 60 9.85 6.14 16.00
C LEU A 60 8.97 6.71 17.12
N GLY A 61 9.37 7.82 17.74
CA GLY A 61 8.59 8.56 18.73
C GLY A 61 7.19 8.98 18.22
N GLN A 62 7.05 9.23 16.91
CA GLN A 62 5.76 9.61 16.30
C GLN A 62 4.73 8.46 16.25
N LEU A 63 5.13 7.24 16.58
CA LEU A 63 4.19 6.12 16.75
C LEU A 63 3.20 6.36 17.90
N ASP A 64 3.50 7.26 18.84
CA ASP A 64 2.58 7.65 19.93
C ASP A 64 1.23 8.19 19.42
N ALA A 65 1.24 8.79 18.23
CA ALA A 65 0.09 9.38 17.57
C ALA A 65 -0.43 8.49 16.42
N ALA A 66 0.15 7.31 16.23
CA ALA A 66 -0.28 6.38 15.20
C ALA A 66 -1.74 5.95 15.43
N THR A 67 -2.47 5.77 14.34
CA THR A 67 -3.84 5.27 14.37
C THR A 67 -3.86 3.83 13.91
N ILE A 68 -4.44 2.97 14.74
CA ILE A 68 -4.60 1.54 14.45
C ILE A 68 -6.02 1.32 13.97
N VAL A 69 -6.15 0.89 12.73
CA VAL A 69 -7.42 0.57 12.07
C VAL A 69 -7.51 -0.94 11.91
N VAL A 70 -8.61 -1.51 12.40
CA VAL A 70 -8.94 -2.93 12.27
C VAL A 70 -9.62 -3.14 10.91
N VAL A 71 -9.13 -4.08 10.09
CA VAL A 71 -9.63 -4.26 8.71
C VAL A 71 -10.70 -5.35 8.62
N ASN A 72 -10.51 -6.47 9.32
CA ASN A 72 -11.42 -7.62 9.30
C ASN A 72 -11.75 -8.07 10.74
N PRO A 73 -12.52 -7.25 11.49
CA PRO A 73 -12.87 -7.59 12.86
C PRO A 73 -13.74 -8.86 12.91
N GLU A 74 -13.33 -9.80 13.75
CA GLU A 74 -14.05 -11.03 14.06
C GLU A 74 -15.06 -10.81 15.19
N SER A 75 -15.91 -11.81 15.43
CA SER A 75 -17.00 -11.71 16.41
C SER A 75 -16.55 -11.51 17.86
N ASP A 76 -15.30 -11.88 18.14
CA ASP A 76 -14.63 -11.73 19.43
C ASP A 76 -13.87 -10.39 19.58
N GLY A 77 -13.88 -9.55 18.54
CA GLY A 77 -13.18 -8.26 18.52
C GLY A 77 -11.71 -8.36 18.10
N THR A 78 -11.24 -9.54 17.68
CA THR A 78 -9.89 -9.72 17.13
C THR A 78 -9.87 -9.50 15.63
N SER A 79 -8.68 -9.43 15.02
CA SER A 79 -8.51 -9.29 13.58
C SER A 79 -7.17 -9.88 13.15
N SER A 80 -7.11 -10.42 11.93
CA SER A 80 -5.86 -10.89 11.32
C SER A 80 -5.18 -9.83 10.43
N THR A 81 -5.82 -8.69 10.19
CA THR A 81 -5.24 -7.57 9.43
C THR A 81 -5.46 -6.24 10.13
N PHE A 82 -4.41 -5.42 10.19
CA PHE A 82 -4.42 -4.07 10.76
C PHE A 82 -3.75 -3.10 9.81
N LYS A 83 -4.22 -1.85 9.83
CA LYS A 83 -3.54 -0.72 9.22
C LYS A 83 -3.08 0.23 10.30
N ILE A 84 -1.78 0.47 10.36
CA ILE A 84 -1.12 1.38 11.29
C ILE A 84 -0.75 2.64 10.51
N LYS A 85 -1.44 3.74 10.78
CA LYS A 85 -1.24 5.01 10.07
C LYS A 85 -0.44 5.97 10.95
N THR A 86 0.68 6.47 10.44
CA THR A 86 1.54 7.43 11.14
C THR A 86 1.82 8.66 10.26
N THR A 87 2.32 9.74 10.86
CA THR A 87 2.78 10.95 10.16
C THR A 87 4.22 10.88 9.70
N VAL A 88 4.94 9.79 10.00
CA VAL A 88 6.31 9.56 9.53
C VAL A 88 6.34 9.47 8.01
N THR A 89 7.27 10.19 7.39
CA THR A 89 7.56 10.22 5.95
C THR A 89 9.06 10.32 5.77
N ASP A 90 9.58 9.91 4.63
CA ASP A 90 10.99 10.11 4.31
C ASP A 90 11.27 11.59 3.98
N ASP A 91 12.34 12.13 4.57
CA ASP A 91 12.88 13.43 4.19
C ASP A 91 13.72 13.25 2.92
N PRO A 92 13.44 13.99 1.83
CA PRO A 92 14.28 13.97 0.62
C PRO A 92 15.77 14.27 0.88
N GLN A 93 16.10 14.96 1.98
CA GLN A 93 17.47 15.27 2.39
C GLN A 93 18.06 14.25 3.38
N ALA A 94 17.22 13.41 4.00
CA ALA A 94 17.62 12.40 4.99
C ALA A 94 16.66 11.19 4.93
N PRO A 95 16.78 10.34 3.89
CA PRO A 95 15.87 9.21 3.70
C PRO A 95 16.12 8.09 4.71
N GLY A 96 15.10 7.26 4.95
CA GLY A 96 15.20 6.04 5.76
C GLY A 96 14.35 6.02 7.04
N ALA A 97 13.60 7.09 7.32
CA ALA A 97 12.65 7.12 8.43
C ALA A 97 11.56 6.04 8.26
N VAL A 98 11.02 5.90 7.05
CA VAL A 98 10.01 4.88 6.72
C VAL A 98 10.58 3.48 6.86
N ARG A 99 11.81 3.25 6.39
CA ARG A 99 12.49 1.95 6.52
C ARG A 99 12.71 1.58 7.99
N LYS A 100 13.23 2.50 8.79
CA LYS A 100 13.44 2.29 10.24
C LYS A 100 12.12 1.94 10.93
N LEU A 101 11.06 2.67 10.60
CA LEU A 101 9.72 2.42 11.11
C LEU A 101 9.21 1.02 10.75
N THR A 102 9.25 0.65 9.47
CA THR A 102 8.78 -0.67 9.00
C THR A 102 9.59 -1.79 9.62
N SER A 103 10.91 -1.63 9.79
CA SER A 103 11.77 -2.60 10.49
C SER A 103 11.36 -2.76 11.95
N ALA A 104 11.20 -1.66 12.69
CA ALA A 104 10.83 -1.71 14.10
C ALA A 104 9.45 -2.35 14.32
N VAL A 105 8.50 -2.09 13.42
CA VAL A 105 7.18 -2.76 13.43
C VAL A 105 7.31 -4.23 13.03
N GLY A 106 8.15 -4.59 12.06
CA GLY A 106 8.45 -5.99 11.73
C GLY A 106 8.98 -6.75 12.94
N ASP A 107 9.99 -6.20 13.62
CA ASP A 107 10.61 -6.79 14.80
C ASP A 107 9.61 -6.99 15.96
N ALA A 108 8.77 -5.99 16.24
CA ALA A 108 7.78 -6.05 17.32
C ALA A 108 6.63 -7.06 17.09
N PHE A 109 6.43 -7.46 15.84
CA PHE A 109 5.36 -8.37 15.43
C PHE A 109 5.88 -9.65 14.77
N GLY A 110 7.20 -9.92 14.82
CA GLY A 110 7.81 -11.04 14.11
C GLY A 110 7.31 -12.43 14.52
N ASP A 111 6.73 -12.58 15.72
CA ASP A 111 6.11 -13.82 16.21
C ASP A 111 4.73 -14.10 15.60
N VAL A 112 4.04 -13.06 15.13
CA VAL A 112 2.65 -13.09 14.67
C VAL A 112 2.48 -12.67 13.21
N VAL A 113 3.46 -12.00 12.61
CA VAL A 113 3.50 -11.66 11.19
C VAL A 113 4.20 -12.76 10.42
N LYS A 114 3.83 -12.93 9.15
CA LYS A 114 4.55 -13.83 8.25
C LYS A 114 5.94 -13.21 7.96
N SER A 115 6.93 -13.58 8.76
CA SER A 115 8.34 -13.42 8.35
C SER A 115 8.58 -14.39 7.22
N SER A 116 8.79 -13.86 6.03
CA SER A 116 8.95 -14.68 4.85
C SER A 116 10.47 -14.88 4.68
N PRO A 117 10.98 -16.11 4.94
CA PRO A 117 12.41 -16.36 4.99
C PRO A 117 13.07 -16.05 3.64
N ALA A 118 14.38 -15.88 3.65
CA ALA A 118 15.14 -15.77 2.42
C ALA A 118 14.84 -16.97 1.50
N ILE A 119 14.52 -16.67 0.25
CA ILE A 119 14.32 -17.64 -0.81
C ILE A 119 15.64 -17.85 -1.53
N THR A 120 16.06 -19.09 -1.62
CA THR A 120 17.15 -19.56 -2.47
C THR A 120 16.60 -20.19 -3.73
N PHE A 121 17.28 -19.99 -4.84
CA PHE A 121 16.98 -20.62 -6.13
C PHE A 121 18.28 -20.77 -6.92
N THR A 122 18.30 -21.61 -7.95
CA THR A 122 19.51 -21.88 -8.73
C THR A 122 20.10 -20.58 -9.30
N GLY A 123 21.34 -20.27 -8.93
CA GLY A 123 22.08 -19.08 -9.37
C GLY A 123 21.77 -17.79 -8.60
N SER A 124 21.01 -17.84 -7.50
CA SER A 124 20.66 -16.67 -6.68
C SER A 124 21.85 -15.97 -6.01
N ASP A 125 23.03 -16.61 -5.98
CA ASP A 125 24.29 -16.10 -5.45
C ASP A 125 25.11 -15.28 -6.47
N ALA A 126 24.72 -15.31 -7.75
CA ALA A 126 25.40 -14.53 -8.79
C ALA A 126 25.20 -13.02 -8.55
N GLU A 127 26.29 -12.27 -8.37
CA GLU A 127 26.23 -10.81 -8.30
C GLU A 127 26.18 -10.15 -9.69
N ASP A 128 26.79 -10.81 -10.67
CA ASP A 128 26.87 -10.35 -12.05
C ASP A 128 25.85 -11.09 -12.92
N VAL A 129 25.09 -10.35 -13.70
CA VAL A 129 24.05 -10.87 -14.61
C VAL A 129 24.59 -11.88 -15.62
N THR A 130 25.88 -11.81 -15.97
CA THR A 130 26.52 -12.76 -16.91
C THR A 130 26.64 -14.18 -16.36
N LEU A 131 26.59 -14.33 -15.03
CA LEU A 131 26.60 -15.62 -14.34
C LEU A 131 25.21 -16.01 -13.79
N ALA A 132 24.26 -15.09 -13.87
CA ALA A 132 22.90 -15.26 -13.38
C ALA A 132 22.04 -16.07 -14.37
N PRO A 133 20.94 -16.70 -13.90
CA PRO A 133 19.96 -17.40 -14.74
C PRO A 133 19.07 -16.42 -15.52
N VAL A 134 19.69 -15.52 -16.28
CA VAL A 134 19.06 -14.44 -17.01
C VAL A 134 19.25 -14.67 -18.51
N SER A 135 18.21 -14.48 -19.30
CA SER A 135 18.23 -14.69 -20.74
C SER A 135 17.45 -13.59 -21.47
N GLU A 136 17.90 -13.25 -22.67
CA GLU A 136 17.16 -12.37 -23.57
C GLU A 136 15.93 -13.09 -24.15
N ILE A 137 14.82 -12.36 -24.31
CA ILE A 137 13.60 -12.88 -24.93
C ILE A 137 13.63 -12.60 -26.43
N LEU A 138 14.00 -13.62 -27.20
CA LEU A 138 14.12 -13.56 -28.67
C LEU A 138 12.89 -14.12 -29.39
N ASP A 139 12.14 -15.02 -28.75
CA ASP A 139 10.97 -15.69 -29.33
C ASP A 139 9.72 -15.42 -28.47
N PRO A 140 8.53 -15.24 -29.08
CA PRO A 140 7.28 -15.08 -28.34
C PRO A 140 6.90 -16.29 -27.48
N VAL A 141 7.50 -17.47 -27.68
CA VAL A 141 7.26 -18.66 -26.86
C VAL A 141 8.33 -18.79 -25.79
N LEU A 142 7.94 -18.69 -24.51
CA LEU A 142 8.87 -18.64 -23.37
C LEU A 142 9.87 -19.80 -23.35
N GLY A 143 9.39 -21.03 -23.59
CA GLY A 143 10.21 -22.24 -23.51
C GLY A 143 11.44 -22.25 -24.41
N LYS A 144 11.40 -21.55 -25.55
CA LYS A 144 12.54 -21.45 -26.46
C LYS A 144 13.64 -20.52 -25.96
N ASN A 145 13.28 -19.51 -25.15
CA ASN A 145 14.23 -18.56 -24.59
C ASN A 145 14.97 -19.13 -23.36
N ILE A 146 14.32 -20.05 -22.63
CA ILE A 146 14.83 -20.58 -21.35
C ILE A 146 15.30 -22.04 -21.44
N GLY A 147 15.36 -22.62 -22.65
CA GLY A 147 15.77 -24.01 -22.85
C GLY A 147 14.80 -25.08 -22.31
N ARG A 148 13.52 -24.73 -22.12
CA ARG A 148 12.43 -25.61 -21.66
C ARG A 148 11.36 -25.76 -22.74
N PRO A 149 11.55 -26.66 -23.74
CA PRO A 149 10.63 -26.79 -24.88
C PRO A 149 9.20 -27.25 -24.49
N ASP A 150 9.03 -27.77 -23.28
CA ASP A 150 7.76 -28.13 -22.66
C ASP A 150 6.89 -26.91 -22.27
N VAL A 151 7.50 -25.73 -22.14
CA VAL A 151 6.84 -24.50 -21.69
C VAL A 151 6.27 -23.70 -22.87
N GLY A 152 4.94 -23.60 -22.93
CA GLY A 152 4.20 -22.95 -24.04
C GLY A 152 3.70 -21.53 -23.78
N ASN A 153 4.11 -20.86 -22.70
CA ASN A 153 3.60 -19.53 -22.35
C ASN A 153 3.94 -18.47 -23.41
N ASP A 154 2.96 -17.66 -23.79
CA ASP A 154 3.15 -16.51 -24.67
C ASP A 154 3.79 -15.34 -23.90
N VAL A 155 4.95 -14.93 -24.39
CA VAL A 155 5.75 -13.79 -23.93
C VAL A 155 6.05 -12.83 -25.08
N GLY A 156 5.28 -12.89 -26.17
CA GLY A 156 5.38 -11.97 -27.30
C GLY A 156 5.42 -10.48 -26.92
N PRO A 157 4.62 -10.01 -25.94
CA PRO A 157 4.70 -8.62 -25.47
C PRO A 157 6.00 -8.23 -24.75
N PHE A 158 6.89 -9.19 -24.48
CA PHE A 158 8.15 -9.03 -23.77
C PHE A 158 9.38 -9.33 -24.63
N VAL A 159 9.21 -9.53 -25.94
CA VAL A 159 10.33 -9.69 -26.88
C VAL A 159 11.28 -8.49 -26.80
N ASP A 160 12.58 -8.76 -26.92
CA ASP A 160 13.73 -7.88 -26.64
C ASP A 160 13.88 -7.50 -25.16
N GLY A 161 13.09 -8.13 -24.30
CA GLY A 161 13.15 -8.00 -22.86
C GLY A 161 14.05 -9.06 -22.22
N VAL A 162 13.90 -9.17 -20.91
CA VAL A 162 14.69 -10.06 -20.05
C VAL A 162 13.77 -11.13 -19.45
N ALA A 163 14.23 -12.38 -19.45
CA ALA A 163 13.65 -13.49 -18.72
C ALA A 163 14.60 -13.89 -17.58
N ILE A 164 14.13 -13.79 -16.34
CA ILE A 164 14.86 -14.19 -15.14
C ILE A 164 14.26 -15.50 -14.64
N VAL A 165 15.04 -16.58 -14.71
CA VAL A 165 14.59 -17.93 -14.42
C VAL A 165 14.91 -18.29 -12.97
N MET A 166 13.88 -18.58 -12.19
CA MET A 166 13.99 -19.01 -10.80
C MET A 166 13.64 -20.50 -10.74
N GLN A 167 14.67 -21.33 -10.53
CA GLN A 167 14.53 -22.79 -10.41
C GLN A 167 14.83 -23.26 -9.00
N ASP A 168 14.18 -24.34 -8.58
CA ASP A 168 14.38 -24.94 -7.25
C ASP A 168 14.13 -23.96 -6.10
N ILE A 169 13.03 -23.20 -6.20
CA ILE A 169 12.64 -22.19 -5.22
C ILE A 169 12.42 -22.83 -3.85
N GLN A 170 13.23 -22.41 -2.87
CA GLN A 170 13.15 -22.87 -1.49
C GLN A 170 13.27 -21.70 -0.51
N PRO A 171 12.50 -21.68 0.60
CA PRO A 171 11.48 -22.66 0.96
C PRO A 171 10.21 -22.54 0.08
N ARG A 172 9.31 -23.52 0.22
CA ARG A 172 8.05 -23.61 -0.53
C ARG A 172 7.31 -22.26 -0.49
N SER A 173 7.13 -21.64 -1.65
CA SER A 173 6.57 -20.29 -1.77
C SER A 173 5.42 -20.27 -2.78
N THR A 174 4.41 -19.43 -2.57
CA THR A 174 3.29 -19.28 -3.50
C THR A 174 3.60 -18.21 -4.54
N GLU A 175 2.91 -18.23 -5.68
CA GLU A 175 3.04 -17.20 -6.71
C GLU A 175 2.76 -15.79 -6.13
N ALA A 176 1.72 -15.67 -5.32
CA ALA A 176 1.36 -14.42 -4.66
C ALA A 176 2.49 -13.89 -3.75
N ASP A 177 3.19 -14.78 -3.04
CA ASP A 177 4.32 -14.42 -2.17
C ASP A 177 5.48 -13.83 -3.00
N LEU A 178 5.85 -14.52 -4.09
CA LEU A 178 6.92 -14.09 -4.99
C LEU A 178 6.59 -12.73 -5.63
N VAL A 179 5.38 -12.57 -6.15
CA VAL A 179 4.93 -11.30 -6.75
C VAL A 179 4.93 -10.18 -5.72
N GLN A 180 4.47 -10.45 -4.51
CA GLN A 180 4.42 -9.46 -3.44
C GLN A 180 5.83 -9.01 -3.03
N ARG A 181 6.77 -9.93 -2.85
CA ARG A 181 8.17 -9.62 -2.52
C ARG A 181 8.83 -8.76 -3.59
N ILE A 182 8.72 -9.15 -4.87
CA ILE A 182 9.28 -8.39 -5.99
C ILE A 182 8.65 -7.00 -6.07
N ARG A 183 7.32 -6.90 -5.94
CA ARG A 183 6.61 -5.62 -5.96
C ARG A 183 7.03 -4.72 -4.79
N ALA A 184 7.15 -5.27 -3.58
CA ALA A 184 7.56 -4.52 -2.40
C ALA A 184 8.98 -3.98 -2.57
N LYS A 185 9.92 -4.82 -3.02
CA LYS A 185 11.30 -4.39 -3.26
C LYS A 185 11.40 -3.33 -4.36
N ARG A 186 10.57 -3.45 -5.41
CA ARG A 186 10.53 -2.51 -6.54
C ARG A 186 10.13 -1.08 -6.14
N GLN A 187 9.38 -0.93 -5.04
CA GLN A 187 8.96 0.36 -4.52
C GLN A 187 10.04 1.10 -3.72
N LEU A 188 11.14 0.42 -3.38
CA LEU A 188 12.24 1.05 -2.66
C LEU A 188 13.00 2.03 -3.58
N PRO A 189 13.62 3.09 -3.02
CA PRO A 189 14.32 4.12 -3.79
C PRO A 189 15.35 3.55 -4.78
N ASP A 190 16.07 2.51 -4.37
CA ASP A 190 17.11 1.82 -5.17
C ASP A 190 16.57 1.23 -6.48
N PHE A 191 15.27 0.93 -6.55
CA PHE A 191 14.62 0.30 -7.71
C PHE A 191 13.55 1.19 -8.36
N SER A 192 13.45 2.45 -7.96
CA SER A 192 12.41 3.39 -8.45
C SER A 192 12.35 3.52 -9.98
N ASN A 193 13.49 3.39 -10.67
CA ASN A 193 13.57 3.42 -12.13
C ASN A 193 12.88 2.23 -12.83
N SER A 194 12.64 1.13 -12.11
CA SER A 194 11.98 -0.06 -12.65
C SER A 194 10.45 -0.05 -12.48
N LEU A 195 9.88 0.94 -11.77
CA LEU A 195 8.44 1.01 -11.44
C LEU A 195 7.53 1.04 -12.67
N THR A 196 7.99 1.64 -13.76
CA THR A 196 7.21 1.80 -15.00
C THR A 196 7.42 0.66 -15.98
N ARG A 197 8.32 -0.29 -15.69
CA ARG A 197 8.63 -1.40 -16.59
C ARG A 197 7.49 -2.39 -16.64
N ARG A 198 7.21 -2.91 -17.83
CA ARG A 198 6.22 -3.97 -18.00
C ARG A 198 6.85 -5.26 -17.51
N SER A 199 6.24 -5.91 -16.53
CA SER A 199 6.71 -7.20 -16.03
C SER A 199 5.57 -8.16 -15.75
N ASP A 200 5.82 -9.46 -15.87
CA ASP A 200 4.88 -10.51 -15.53
C ASP A 200 5.60 -11.75 -14.98
N LEU A 201 5.02 -12.42 -13.99
CA LEU A 201 5.59 -13.64 -13.41
C LEU A 201 4.87 -14.84 -14.04
N LYS A 202 5.62 -15.71 -14.70
CA LYS A 202 5.10 -16.96 -15.28
C LYS A 202 5.50 -18.14 -14.41
N VAL A 203 4.54 -18.76 -13.75
CA VAL A 203 4.75 -20.03 -13.04
C VAL A 203 4.94 -21.14 -14.07
N LEU A 204 6.03 -21.90 -13.93
CA LEU A 204 6.35 -23.04 -14.81
C LEU A 204 5.87 -24.34 -14.18
N ASP A 205 6.26 -24.58 -12.93
CA ASP A 205 6.03 -25.83 -12.23
C ASP A 205 5.54 -25.54 -10.80
N THR A 206 4.62 -26.39 -10.31
CA THR A 206 4.09 -26.33 -8.95
C THR A 206 4.07 -27.70 -8.30
N GLU A 207 4.35 -27.79 -7.01
CA GLU A 207 4.24 -28.98 -6.18
C GLU A 207 3.41 -28.67 -4.94
N ASP A 208 2.36 -29.45 -4.66
CA ASP A 208 1.43 -29.23 -3.54
C ASP A 208 0.83 -27.80 -3.45
N GLY A 209 0.70 -27.10 -4.59
CA GLY A 209 0.22 -25.71 -4.65
C GLY A 209 1.30 -24.65 -4.42
N PHE A 210 2.55 -25.05 -4.22
CA PHE A 210 3.71 -24.16 -4.11
C PHE A 210 4.49 -24.11 -5.42
N VAL A 211 5.05 -22.95 -5.74
CA VAL A 211 5.84 -22.72 -6.94
C VAL A 211 7.23 -23.31 -6.73
N THR A 212 7.66 -24.19 -7.64
CA THR A 212 9.02 -24.73 -7.66
C THR A 212 9.88 -24.04 -8.72
N ASN A 213 9.29 -23.74 -9.87
CA ASN A 213 9.95 -23.04 -10.98
C ASN A 213 9.07 -21.91 -11.49
N ALA A 214 9.65 -20.72 -11.68
CA ALA A 214 8.98 -19.56 -12.26
C ALA A 214 9.95 -18.70 -13.08
N VAL A 215 9.40 -17.86 -13.95
CA VAL A 215 10.16 -16.92 -14.77
C VAL A 215 9.55 -15.54 -14.64
N LEU A 216 10.34 -14.56 -14.21
CA LEU A 216 9.95 -13.15 -14.33
C LEU A 216 10.35 -12.66 -15.71
N VAL A 217 9.37 -12.21 -16.50
CA VAL A 217 9.63 -11.56 -17.78
C VAL A 217 9.46 -10.05 -17.64
N VAL A 218 10.40 -9.28 -18.18
CA VAL A 218 10.42 -7.82 -18.07
C VAL A 218 10.75 -7.18 -19.42
N ARG A 219 10.05 -6.12 -19.78
CA ARG A 219 10.32 -5.31 -20.98
C ARG A 219 10.27 -3.83 -20.65
N ASP A 220 11.26 -3.12 -21.16
CA ASP A 220 11.33 -1.67 -21.17
C ASP A 220 11.74 -1.19 -22.55
N ALA A 221 10.84 -0.52 -23.26
CA ALA A 221 11.03 -0.07 -24.64
C ALA A 221 12.19 0.94 -24.81
N ALA A 222 12.68 1.52 -23.73
CA ALA A 222 13.84 2.42 -23.77
C ALA A 222 15.16 1.69 -24.03
N TYR A 223 15.22 0.37 -23.77
CA TYR A 223 16.41 -0.45 -23.93
C TYR A 223 16.19 -1.48 -25.03
N ASP A 224 16.99 -1.43 -26.09
CA ASP A 224 16.94 -2.34 -27.24
C ASP A 224 18.28 -3.07 -27.34
N PRO A 225 18.32 -4.41 -27.16
CA PRO A 225 19.54 -5.20 -27.18
C PRO A 225 20.22 -5.20 -28.55
N ILE A 226 19.47 -5.00 -29.64
CA ILE A 226 20.03 -4.94 -31.01
C ILE A 226 20.73 -3.60 -31.23
N ALA A 227 20.19 -2.52 -30.66
CA ALA A 227 20.75 -1.18 -30.79
C ALA A 227 21.96 -0.96 -29.87
N ASP A 228 21.86 -1.39 -28.61
CA ASP A 228 22.92 -1.26 -27.60
C ASP A 228 22.82 -2.41 -26.57
N GLU A 229 23.52 -3.50 -26.85
CA GLU A 229 23.56 -4.70 -26.00
C GLU A 229 24.15 -4.41 -24.61
N GLU A 230 25.14 -3.52 -24.52
CA GLU A 230 25.80 -3.19 -23.26
C GLU A 230 24.87 -2.37 -22.36
N GLN A 231 24.17 -1.39 -22.92
CA GLN A 231 23.16 -0.63 -22.20
C GLN A 231 22.00 -1.52 -21.76
N TRP A 232 21.49 -2.38 -22.64
CA TRP A 232 20.45 -3.36 -22.28
C TRP A 232 20.89 -4.27 -21.13
N ARG A 233 22.13 -4.78 -21.18
CA ARG A 233 22.65 -5.69 -20.15
C ARG A 233 22.81 -4.99 -18.79
N THR A 234 23.33 -3.76 -18.78
CA THR A 234 23.66 -3.04 -17.53
C THR A 234 22.46 -2.31 -16.93
N GLU A 235 21.62 -1.68 -17.75
CA GLU A 235 20.51 -0.84 -17.28
C GLU A 235 19.19 -1.61 -17.16
N LEU A 236 18.99 -2.68 -17.94
CA LEU A 236 17.79 -3.52 -17.84
C LEU A 236 18.08 -4.85 -17.16
N ALA A 237 18.94 -5.70 -17.73
CA ALA A 237 19.13 -7.07 -17.25
C ALA A 237 19.74 -7.14 -15.84
N GLN A 238 20.83 -6.41 -15.60
CA GLN A 238 21.48 -6.35 -14.29
C GLN A 238 20.57 -5.72 -13.23
N GLN A 239 19.89 -4.61 -13.54
CA GLN A 239 18.98 -3.97 -12.58
C GLN A 239 17.79 -4.86 -12.19
N GLU A 240 17.18 -5.57 -13.15
CA GLU A 240 16.08 -6.50 -12.83
C GLU A 240 16.59 -7.74 -12.09
N TRP A 241 17.80 -8.21 -12.40
CA TRP A 241 18.45 -9.28 -11.63
C TRP A 241 18.69 -8.86 -10.18
N ASP A 242 19.25 -7.67 -9.96
CA ASP A 242 19.48 -7.12 -8.63
C ASP A 242 18.18 -6.95 -7.84
N LEU A 243 17.10 -6.52 -8.51
CA LEU A 243 15.77 -6.44 -7.92
C LEU A 243 15.27 -7.81 -7.45
N VAL A 244 15.29 -8.82 -8.33
CA VAL A 244 14.79 -10.16 -8.01
C VAL A 244 15.61 -10.79 -6.90
N ARG A 245 16.94 -10.71 -6.98
CA ARG A 245 17.85 -11.20 -5.94
C ARG A 245 17.53 -10.52 -4.61
N ALA A 246 17.55 -9.19 -4.56
CA ALA A 246 17.30 -8.45 -3.33
C ALA A 246 15.87 -8.63 -2.78
N ALA A 247 14.89 -8.93 -3.63
CA ALA A 247 13.50 -9.22 -3.22
C ALA A 247 13.33 -10.62 -2.63
N LEU A 248 14.05 -11.61 -3.17
CA LEU A 248 13.83 -13.01 -2.84
C LEU A 248 14.86 -13.52 -1.83
N THR A 249 16.14 -13.17 -1.96
CA THR A 249 17.22 -13.71 -1.11
C THR A 249 17.37 -12.97 0.21
N GLU A 250 16.72 -11.81 0.38
CA GLU A 250 16.67 -11.13 1.67
C GLU A 250 15.42 -11.56 2.46
N PRO A 251 15.54 -11.91 3.74
CA PRO A 251 14.38 -12.15 4.58
C PRO A 251 13.54 -10.87 4.63
N THR A 252 12.24 -11.02 4.40
CA THR A 252 11.31 -9.89 4.38
C THR A 252 10.17 -10.18 5.34
N ASP A 253 9.98 -9.30 6.29
CA ASP A 253 8.73 -9.25 7.03
C ASP A 253 7.69 -8.65 6.08
N LEU A 254 6.61 -9.39 5.78
CA LEU A 254 5.55 -8.93 4.87
C LEU A 254 4.66 -7.87 5.54
N VAL A 255 5.30 -6.81 6.01
CA VAL A 255 4.71 -5.58 6.50
C VAL A 255 4.64 -4.65 5.29
N GLY A 256 3.48 -4.62 4.62
CA GLY A 256 3.30 -3.74 3.46
C GLY A 256 3.27 -2.29 3.94
N SER A 257 4.03 -1.38 3.34
CA SER A 257 3.95 0.05 3.64
C SER A 257 3.53 0.86 2.41
N GLN A 258 2.72 1.88 2.63
CA GLN A 258 2.34 2.86 1.63
C GLN A 258 2.63 4.25 2.18
N GLU A 259 3.51 4.97 1.50
CA GLU A 259 3.86 6.34 1.88
C GLU A 259 3.06 7.37 1.07
N PHE A 260 2.63 8.43 1.75
CA PHE A 260 2.03 9.62 1.18
C PHE A 260 2.95 10.81 1.43
N SER A 261 3.51 11.37 0.36
CA SER A 261 4.37 12.56 0.45
C SER A 261 3.59 13.76 0.99
N PRO A 262 4.13 14.54 1.95
CA PRO A 262 3.48 15.75 2.48
C PRO A 262 3.17 16.79 1.40
N VAL A 263 4.02 16.89 0.36
CA VAL A 263 3.82 17.84 -0.74
C VAL A 263 2.61 17.45 -1.59
N ILE A 264 2.49 16.15 -1.91
CA ILE A 264 1.35 15.63 -2.68
C ILE A 264 0.07 15.78 -1.85
N ALA A 265 0.14 15.44 -0.55
CA ALA A 265 -0.98 15.54 0.37
C ALA A 265 -1.49 16.99 0.51
N ALA A 266 -0.59 17.97 0.60
CA ALA A 266 -0.95 19.39 0.59
C ALA A 266 -1.66 19.79 -0.72
N SER A 267 -1.19 19.26 -1.85
CA SER A 267 -1.85 19.48 -3.15
C SER A 267 -3.27 18.87 -3.20
N PHE A 268 -3.46 17.68 -2.64
CA PHE A 268 -4.78 17.04 -2.55
C PHE A 268 -5.73 17.80 -1.65
N ARG A 269 -5.24 18.28 -0.49
CA ARG A 269 -6.03 19.13 0.40
C ARG A 269 -6.48 20.41 -0.29
N ALA A 270 -5.58 21.07 -1.03
CA ALA A 270 -5.90 22.28 -1.79
C ALA A 270 -6.96 21.99 -2.87
N LYS A 271 -6.76 20.93 -3.67
CA LYS A 271 -7.70 20.52 -4.72
C LYS A 271 -9.07 20.15 -4.15
N ALA A 272 -9.12 19.38 -3.06
CA ALA A 272 -10.37 19.02 -2.40
C ALA A 272 -11.11 20.25 -1.88
N THR A 273 -10.39 21.20 -1.26
CA THR A 273 -10.96 22.47 -0.79
C THR A 273 -11.56 23.27 -1.94
N VAL A 274 -10.83 23.40 -3.06
CA VAL A 274 -11.31 24.09 -4.26
C VAL A 274 -12.54 23.39 -4.85
N ALA A 275 -12.51 22.06 -4.95
CA ALA A 275 -13.63 21.27 -5.48
C ALA A 275 -14.91 21.45 -4.64
N VAL A 276 -14.79 21.43 -3.31
CA VAL A 276 -15.91 21.69 -2.38
C VAL A 276 -16.48 23.09 -2.60
N VAL A 277 -15.63 24.12 -2.68
CA VAL A 277 -16.08 25.51 -2.90
C VAL A 277 -16.78 25.66 -4.25
N ILE A 278 -16.21 25.10 -5.32
CA ILE A 278 -16.83 25.13 -6.65
C ILE A 278 -18.18 24.40 -6.65
N SER A 279 -18.26 23.24 -5.98
CA SER A 279 -19.51 22.49 -5.84
C SER A 279 -20.60 23.32 -5.17
N PHE A 280 -20.28 23.99 -4.06
CA PHE A 280 -21.22 24.91 -3.39
C PHE A 280 -21.67 26.06 -4.30
N MET A 281 -20.76 26.66 -5.08
CA MET A 281 -21.12 27.73 -6.03
C MET A 281 -22.05 27.22 -7.14
N LEU A 282 -21.76 26.04 -7.71
CA LEU A 282 -22.57 25.43 -8.77
C LEU A 282 -23.97 25.07 -8.25
N ILE A 283 -24.08 24.52 -7.04
CA ILE A 283 -25.35 24.26 -6.38
C ILE A 283 -26.14 25.56 -6.20
N MET A 284 -25.50 26.63 -5.72
CA MET A 284 -26.15 27.91 -5.53
C MET A 284 -26.69 28.48 -6.85
N ILE A 285 -25.91 28.38 -7.93
CA ILE A 285 -26.35 28.76 -9.29
C ILE A 285 -27.52 27.90 -9.75
N TYR A 286 -27.44 26.58 -9.56
CA TYR A 286 -28.51 25.65 -9.92
C TYR A 286 -29.83 26.00 -9.24
N ILE A 287 -29.83 26.18 -7.91
CA ILE A 287 -31.03 26.54 -7.14
C ILE A 287 -31.54 27.92 -7.57
N TRP A 288 -30.65 28.88 -7.79
CA TRP A 288 -31.05 30.21 -8.24
C TRP A 288 -31.77 30.16 -9.59
N VAL A 289 -31.22 29.46 -10.59
CA VAL A 289 -31.84 29.28 -11.90
C VAL A 289 -33.16 28.49 -11.78
N ARG A 290 -33.21 27.48 -10.90
CA ARG A 290 -34.39 26.63 -10.72
C ARG A 290 -35.59 27.36 -10.12
N PHE A 291 -35.35 28.19 -9.10
CA PHE A 291 -36.42 28.84 -8.31
C PHE A 291 -36.58 30.34 -8.59
N GLY A 292 -35.71 30.93 -9.43
CA GLY A 292 -35.82 32.31 -9.89
C GLY A 292 -35.58 33.39 -8.82
N SER A 293 -35.16 33.01 -7.62
CA SER A 293 -34.92 33.95 -6.51
C SER A 293 -33.69 33.55 -5.68
N VAL A 294 -32.78 34.51 -5.52
CA VAL A 294 -31.52 34.37 -4.77
C VAL A 294 -31.76 34.11 -3.28
N ARG A 295 -32.95 34.44 -2.76
CA ARG A 295 -33.31 34.19 -1.35
C ARG A 295 -33.43 32.69 -1.07
N TYR A 296 -33.95 31.91 -2.02
CA TYR A 296 -34.05 30.46 -1.88
C TYR A 296 -32.67 29.79 -1.96
N SER A 297 -31.79 30.25 -2.85
CA SER A 297 -30.42 29.72 -2.96
C SER A 297 -29.59 29.99 -1.70
N LEU A 298 -29.78 31.15 -1.04
CA LEU A 298 -29.09 31.46 0.21
C LEU A 298 -29.63 30.63 1.39
N ALA A 299 -30.95 30.42 1.47
CA ALA A 299 -31.55 29.58 2.51
C ALA A 299 -31.11 28.11 2.38
N ALA A 300 -31.09 27.57 1.16
CA ALA A 300 -30.59 26.23 0.87
C ALA A 300 -29.10 26.09 1.20
N LEU A 301 -28.28 27.11 0.93
CA LEU A 301 -26.86 27.10 1.29
C LEU A 301 -26.67 26.99 2.81
N ILE A 302 -27.44 27.72 3.61
CA ILE A 302 -27.34 27.67 5.08
C ILE A 302 -27.75 26.29 5.61
N ALA A 303 -28.87 25.74 5.12
CA ALA A 303 -29.30 24.39 5.48
C ALA A 303 -28.22 23.35 5.12
N LEU A 304 -27.63 23.49 3.93
CA LEU A 304 -26.61 22.57 3.47
C LEU A 304 -25.31 22.65 4.29
N VAL A 305 -24.85 23.87 4.61
CA VAL A 305 -23.68 24.05 5.49
C VAL A 305 -23.94 23.43 6.86
N HIS A 306 -25.15 23.59 7.40
CA HIS A 306 -25.56 22.97 8.65
C HIS A 306 -25.49 21.43 8.58
N ASP A 307 -26.04 20.81 7.54
CA ASP A 307 -26.02 19.35 7.37
C ASP A 307 -24.59 18.80 7.28
N VAL A 308 -23.70 19.49 6.55
CA VAL A 308 -22.30 19.11 6.44
C VAL A 308 -21.58 19.22 7.77
N ILE A 309 -21.79 20.30 8.52
CA ILE A 309 -21.19 20.48 9.85
C ILE A 309 -21.66 19.38 10.80
N ILE A 310 -22.95 19.02 10.78
CA ILE A 310 -23.47 17.92 11.60
C ILE A 310 -22.87 16.59 11.17
N ALA A 311 -22.84 16.28 9.87
CA ALA A 311 -22.28 15.03 9.36
C ALA A 311 -20.80 14.87 9.76
N LEU A 312 -19.98 15.89 9.53
CA LEU A 312 -18.58 15.90 9.95
C LEU A 312 -18.43 15.84 11.48
N GLY A 313 -19.31 16.52 12.21
CA GLY A 313 -19.35 16.50 13.67
C GLY A 313 -19.66 15.12 14.22
N LEU A 314 -20.58 14.37 13.60
CA LEU A 314 -20.91 13.00 13.95
C LEU A 314 -19.78 12.03 13.63
N ILE A 315 -19.09 12.20 12.50
CA ILE A 315 -17.91 11.40 12.15
C ILE A 315 -16.78 11.64 13.16
N ALA A 316 -16.53 12.90 13.53
CA ALA A 316 -15.57 13.24 14.58
C ALA A 316 -15.98 12.70 15.96
N MET A 317 -17.28 12.69 16.27
CA MET A 317 -17.79 12.09 17.49
C MET A 317 -17.56 10.58 17.51
N ALA A 318 -17.73 9.90 16.37
CA ALA A 318 -17.51 8.46 16.26
C ALA A 318 -16.05 8.08 16.58
N GLU A 319 -15.07 8.87 16.12
CA GLU A 319 -13.66 8.67 16.50
C GLU A 319 -13.44 8.82 18.01
N VAL A 320 -13.99 9.87 18.63
CA VAL A 320 -13.87 10.08 20.08
C VAL A 320 -14.54 8.96 20.88
N LEU A 321 -15.70 8.50 20.41
CA LEU A 321 -16.43 7.42 21.08
C LEU A 321 -15.67 6.09 20.95
N TYR A 322 -15.07 5.84 19.79
CA TYR A 322 -14.22 4.69 19.54
C TYR A 322 -13.01 4.64 20.50
N ASP A 323 -12.36 5.78 20.75
CA ASP A 323 -11.24 5.87 21.71
C ASP A 323 -11.70 5.61 23.16
N GLN A 324 -12.91 6.03 23.53
CA GLN A 324 -13.41 5.96 24.91
C GLN A 324 -14.07 4.63 25.29
N PHE A 325 -14.65 3.91 24.32
CA PHE A 325 -15.44 2.71 24.57
C PHE A 325 -14.91 1.52 23.73
N PRO A 326 -14.04 0.67 24.30
CA PRO A 326 -13.58 -0.55 23.67
C PRO A 326 -14.75 -1.49 23.30
N GLY A 327 -14.70 -2.11 22.12
CA GLY A 327 -15.74 -3.03 21.63
C GLY A 327 -16.81 -2.40 20.72
N LEU A 328 -16.74 -1.10 20.44
CA LEU A 328 -17.61 -0.45 19.44
C LEU A 328 -17.37 -0.92 18.01
N GLU A 329 -16.21 -1.53 17.71
CA GLU A 329 -15.96 -2.16 16.42
C GLU A 329 -16.99 -3.23 16.04
N ARG A 330 -17.59 -3.91 17.04
CA ARG A 330 -18.67 -4.90 16.83
C ARG A 330 -19.93 -4.27 16.22
N TRP A 331 -20.11 -2.97 16.39
CA TRP A 331 -21.25 -2.21 15.86
C TRP A 331 -20.90 -1.51 14.53
N GLY A 332 -19.73 -1.79 13.96
CA GLY A 332 -19.25 -1.18 12.71
C GLY A 332 -18.74 0.26 12.87
N LEU A 333 -18.60 0.74 14.12
CA LEU A 333 -18.01 2.03 14.42
C LEU A 333 -16.49 1.89 14.42
N LEU A 334 -15.86 2.44 13.38
CA LEU A 334 -14.41 2.49 13.20
C LEU A 334 -13.93 3.95 13.38
N PRO A 335 -12.63 4.17 13.68
CA PRO A 335 -12.05 5.51 13.76
C PRO A 335 -11.88 6.08 12.34
N TYR A 336 -12.99 6.50 11.73
CA TYR A 336 -13.01 7.04 10.38
C TYR A 336 -12.30 8.38 10.32
N LYS A 337 -11.19 8.42 9.57
CA LYS A 337 -10.54 9.67 9.20
C LYS A 337 -11.12 10.22 7.91
N ILE A 338 -11.01 11.54 7.76
CA ILE A 338 -11.34 12.25 6.54
C ILE A 338 -10.27 11.94 5.50
N ASN A 339 -10.64 11.11 4.53
CA ASN A 339 -9.86 10.77 3.34
C ASN A 339 -10.57 11.22 2.07
N LEU A 340 -9.96 11.04 0.89
CA LEU A 340 -10.54 11.53 -0.36
C LEU A 340 -11.90 10.88 -0.65
N GLY A 341 -12.03 9.59 -0.33
CA GLY A 341 -13.28 8.84 -0.48
C GLY A 341 -14.42 9.41 0.39
N LEU A 342 -14.14 9.79 1.63
CA LEU A 342 -15.13 10.39 2.52
C LEU A 342 -15.58 11.75 2.01
N VAL A 343 -14.65 12.58 1.51
CA VAL A 343 -15.01 13.88 0.89
C VAL A 343 -15.95 13.66 -0.29
N ALA A 344 -15.66 12.68 -1.15
CA ALA A 344 -16.54 12.34 -2.27
C ALA A 344 -17.92 11.82 -1.82
N ALA A 345 -17.96 10.96 -0.79
CA ALA A 345 -19.20 10.43 -0.23
C ALA A 345 -20.08 11.55 0.36
N VAL A 346 -19.49 12.47 1.13
CA VAL A 346 -20.19 13.64 1.68
C VAL A 346 -20.74 14.52 0.55
N LEU A 347 -19.94 14.82 -0.48
CA LEU A 347 -20.41 15.56 -1.66
C LEU A 347 -21.57 14.87 -2.38
N THR A 348 -21.59 13.53 -2.41
CA THR A 348 -22.67 12.73 -3.00
C THR A 348 -23.95 12.83 -2.17
N ILE A 349 -23.86 12.68 -0.85
CA ILE A 349 -25.00 12.80 0.07
C ILE A 349 -25.61 14.20 -0.01
N ILE A 350 -24.76 15.24 -0.07
CA ILE A 350 -25.18 16.63 -0.28
C ILE A 350 -26.03 16.77 -1.55
N GLY A 351 -25.57 16.20 -2.67
CA GLY A 351 -26.30 16.24 -3.93
C GLY A 351 -27.67 15.58 -3.84
N TYR A 352 -27.79 14.50 -3.07
CA TYR A 352 -29.06 13.83 -2.82
C TYR A 352 -29.98 14.62 -1.87
N SER A 353 -29.43 15.18 -0.78
CA SER A 353 -30.19 15.99 0.20
C SER A 353 -30.87 17.19 -0.47
N LEU A 354 -30.16 17.83 -1.41
CA LEU A 354 -30.67 18.93 -2.22
C LEU A 354 -31.79 18.56 -3.18
N ASN A 355 -31.88 17.30 -3.60
CA ASN A 355 -32.96 16.85 -4.45
C ASN A 355 -34.31 16.81 -3.70
N ASP A 356 -34.28 16.77 -2.37
CA ASP A 356 -35.48 16.76 -1.51
C ASP A 356 -35.88 18.16 -1.00
N THR A 357 -35.07 19.21 -1.27
CA THR A 357 -35.27 20.60 -0.80
C THR A 357 -35.79 21.56 -1.87
#